data_AF-A0A7W0ZF55-F1
#
_entry.id   AF-A0A7W0ZF55-F1
#
_cell.length_a   1.000
_cell.length_b   1.000
_cell.length_c   1.000
_cell.angle_alpha   90.00
_cell.angle_beta   90.00
_cell.angle_gamma   90.00
#
_symmetry.space_group_name_H-M   'P 1'
#
loop_
_entity.id
_entity.type
_entity.pdbx_description
1 polymer ?
#
loop_
_entity_poly.entity_id
_entity_poly.type
_entity_poly.pdbx_seq_one_letter_code
_entity_poly.pdbx_strand_id
1 'polypeptide(L)' 'MLETAVDQPATPPPLKVLFIMGWTRSGSTILDNLLGEVEGFFSTGELHYLWRRGLLEGRLCSCGA' A
#
# COMPACT_ATOMS: atom_id res chain seq x y z
N MET A 1 31.28 -27.92 -21.35
CA MET A 1 31.17 -26.53 -20.89
C MET A 1 29.84 -26.01 -21.41
N LEU A 2 28.75 -26.30 -20.69
CA LEU A 2 27.41 -25.81 -21.02
C LEU A 2 27.18 -24.61 -20.10
N GLU A 3 27.18 -23.40 -20.66
CA GLU A 3 26.73 -22.21 -19.95
C GLU A 3 25.22 -22.33 -19.74
N THR A 4 24.80 -22.57 -18.51
CA THR A 4 23.39 -22.44 -18.11
C THR A 4 23.03 -20.97 -18.19
N ALA A 5 22.26 -20.59 -19.21
CA ALA A 5 21.61 -19.30 -19.27
C ALA A 5 20.76 -19.12 -18.00
N VAL A 6 21.13 -18.13 -17.19
CA VAL A 6 20.30 -17.66 -16.07
C VAL A 6 19.05 -17.05 -16.68
N ASP A 7 17.91 -17.72 -16.50
CA ASP A 7 16.59 -17.17 -16.84
C ASP A 7 16.40 -15.84 -16.09
N GLN A 8 16.42 -14.73 -16.81
CA GLN A 8 16.20 -13.40 -16.23
C GLN A 8 14.68 -13.25 -16.03
N PRO A 9 14.19 -13.05 -14.79
CA PRO A 9 12.77 -12.88 -14.58
C PRO A 9 12.31 -11.62 -15.30
N ALA A 10 11.26 -11.74 -16.12
CA ALA A 10 10.64 -10.61 -16.80
C ALA A 10 10.24 -9.54 -15.77
N THR A 11 10.54 -8.27 -16.06
CA THR A 11 10.17 -7.15 -15.18
C THR A 11 8.65 -7.15 -14.97
N PRO A 12 8.16 -7.21 -13.72
CA PRO A 12 6.73 -7.18 -13.48
C PRO A 12 6.14 -5.85 -13.93
N PRO A 13 4.86 -5.83 -14.34
CA PRO A 13 4.18 -4.60 -14.70
C PRO A 13 4.21 -3.61 -13.52
N PRO A 14 4.22 -2.29 -13.77
CA PRO A 14 4.22 -1.29 -12.72
C PRO A 14 3.00 -1.45 -11.81
N LEU A 15 3.22 -1.32 -10.50
CA LEU A 15 2.15 -1.37 -9.50
C LEU A 15 1.21 -0.18 -9.70
N LYS A 16 -0.09 -0.45 -9.86
CA LYS A 16 -1.12 0.59 -9.91
C LYS A 16 -1.44 1.04 -8.49
N VAL A 17 -1.45 2.35 -8.26
CA VAL A 17 -1.74 2.93 -6.95
C VAL A 17 -2.94 3.87 -7.07
N LEU A 18 -3.93 3.69 -6.21
CA LEU A 18 -5.08 4.60 -6.07
C LEU A 18 -4.87 5.49 -4.84
N PHE A 19 -4.85 6.81 -5.03
CA PHE A 19 -4.70 7.76 -3.92
C PHE A 19 -6.06 8.37 -3.55
N ILE A 20 -6.52 8.09 -2.33
CA ILE A 20 -7.76 8.66 -1.79
C ILE A 20 -7.44 10.00 -1.10
N MET A 21 -7.93 11.09 -1.67
CA MET A 21 -7.78 12.44 -1.10
C MET A 21 -9.13 13.04 -0.73
N GLY A 22 -9.14 13.81 0.35
CA GLY A 22 -10.33 14.48 0.87
C GLY A 22 -10.04 15.22 2.17
N TRP A 23 -11.04 15.93 2.68
CA TRP A 23 -10.94 16.55 3.99
C TRP A 23 -10.98 15.51 5.11
N THR A 24 -10.43 15.87 6.27
CA THR A 24 -10.47 15.03 7.47
C THR A 24 -11.93 14.71 7.84
N ARG A 25 -12.20 13.45 8.19
CA ARG A 25 -13.54 12.92 8.53
C ARG A 25 -14.57 12.90 7.38
N SER A 26 -14.13 12.94 6.12
CA SER A 26 -15.02 12.79 4.95
C SER A 26 -15.29 11.34 4.52
N GLY A 27 -15.01 10.35 5.37
CA GLY A 27 -15.25 8.93 5.06
C GLY A 27 -14.17 8.24 4.22
N SER A 28 -12.98 8.83 4.08
CA SER A 28 -11.86 8.23 3.33
C SER A 28 -11.46 6.83 3.83
N THR A 29 -11.48 6.60 5.14
CA THR A 29 -11.23 5.28 5.74
C THR A 29 -12.30 4.25 5.37
N ILE A 30 -13.57 4.66 5.36
CA ILE A 30 -14.67 3.74 4.96
C ILE A 30 -14.51 3.38 3.49
N LEU A 31 -14.17 4.35 2.63
CA LEU A 31 -13.91 4.11 1.21
C LEU A 31 -12.72 3.18 0.99
N ASP A 32 -11.60 3.39 1.69
CA ASP A 32 -10.41 2.54 1.62
C ASP A 32 -10.74 1.09 2.00
N ASN A 33 -11.46 0.89 3.11
CA ASN A 33 -11.89 -0.44 3.54
C ASN A 33 -12.82 -1.11 2.52
N LEU A 34 -13.83 -0.40 2.01
CA LEU A 34 -14.77 -0.95 1.01
C LEU A 34 -14.06 -1.37 -0.28
N LEU A 35 -13.07 -0.59 -0.72
CA LEU A 35 -12.23 -0.97 -1.87
C LEU A 35 -11.37 -2.18 -1.54
N GLY A 36 -10.85 -2.30 -0.31
CA GLY A 36 -10.10 -3.45 0.15
C GLY A 36 -10.86 -4.78 0.13
N GLU A 37 -12.20 -4.74 0.14
CA GLU A 37 -13.05 -5.94 0.00
C GLU A 37 -13.21 -6.40 -1.47
N VAL A 38 -12.78 -5.59 -2.45
CA VAL A 38 -12.86 -5.93 -3.87
C VAL A 38 -11.65 -6.77 -4.27
N GLU A 39 -11.88 -7.85 -5.02
CA GLU A 39 -10.79 -8.69 -5.53
C GLU A 39 -9.77 -7.88 -6.34
N GLY A 40 -8.48 -8.05 -6.01
CA GLY A 40 -7.38 -7.35 -6.65
C GLY A 40 -7.06 -5.96 -6.06
N PHE A 41 -7.79 -5.52 -5.04
CA PHE A 41 -7.46 -4.32 -4.27
C PHE A 41 -6.82 -4.69 -2.93
N PHE A 42 -6.04 -3.75 -2.40
CA PHE A 42 -5.42 -3.84 -1.08
C PHE A 42 -5.55 -2.50 -0.37
N SER A 43 -6.22 -2.49 0.78
CA SER A 43 -6.29 -1.31 1.66
C SER A 43 -4.98 -1.19 2.44
N THR A 44 -4.31 -0.05 2.28
CA THR A 44 -3.03 0.24 2.95
C THR A 44 -3.20 1.09 4.21
N GLY A 45 -4.41 1.58 4.49
CA GLY A 45 -4.65 2.60 5.50
C GLY A 45 -3.97 3.92 5.16
N GLU A 46 -3.52 4.65 6.18
CA GLU A 46 -2.92 5.98 5.99
C GLU A 46 -1.41 5.92 5.66
N LEU A 47 -1.03 5.16 4.63
CA LEU A 47 0.37 4.90 4.25
C LEU A 47 1.20 6.19 4.08
N HIS A 48 0.58 7.29 3.65
CA HIS A 48 1.22 8.61 3.57
C HIS A 48 1.88 9.06 4.89
N TYR A 49 1.34 8.63 6.05
CA TYR A 49 1.88 8.98 7.35
C TYR A 49 2.97 8.04 7.87
N LEU A 50 3.25 6.91 7.19
CA LEU A 50 4.22 5.91 7.65
C LEU A 50 5.58 6.53 7.94
N TRP A 51 6.11 7.30 6.99
CA TRP A 51 7.49 7.79 7.09
C TRP A 51 7.67 8.74 8.28
N ARG A 52 6.82 9.77 8.37
CA ARG A 52 6.94 10.78 9.43
C ARG A 52 6.35 10.30 10.76
N ARG A 53 5.08 9.85 10.78
CA ARG A 53 4.39 9.50 12.03
C ARG A 53 4.80 8.13 12.55
N GLY A 54 4.97 7.14 11.69
CA GLY A 54 5.34 5.78 12.08
C GLY A 54 6.82 5.66 12.42
N LEU A 55 7.70 5.82 11.42
CA LEU A 55 9.12 5.50 11.56
C LEU A 55 9.93 6.56 12.30
N LEU A 56 9.68 7.85 12.04
CA LEU A 56 10.45 8.92 12.68
C LEU A 56 9.92 9.31 14.06
N GLU A 57 8.60 9.34 14.23
CA GLU A 57 7.96 9.79 15.47
C GLU A 57 7.47 8.65 16.39
N GLY A 58 7.45 7.40 15.91
CA GLY A 58 7.02 6.24 16.71
C GLY A 58 5.55 6.26 17.12
N ARG A 59 4.69 6.97 16.39
CA ARG A 59 3.25 6.99 16.68
C ARG A 59 2.64 5.62 16.37
N LEU A 60 1.75 5.18 17.24
CA LEU A 60 1.01 3.95 17.07
C LEU A 60 0.02 4.05 15.91
N CYS A 61 -0.14 2.95 15.18
CA CYS A 61 -1.23 2.78 14.24
C CYS A 61 -2.56 2.61 15.00
N SER A 62 -3.65 3.13 14.43
CA SER A 62 -4.99 2.98 15.02
C SER A 62 -5.51 1.55 14.98
N CYS A 63 -4.96 0.67 14.13
CA CYS A 63 -5.34 -0.73 14.10
C CYS A 63 -4.83 -1.54 15.31
N GLY A 64 -3.81 -1.04 16.02
CA GLY A 64 -3.29 -1.66 17.24
C GLY A 64 -2.57 -3.00 17.08
N ALA A 65 -2.23 -3.40 15.85
CA ALA A 65 -1.43 -4.60 15.56
C ALA A 65 0.07 -4.39 15.81
#